data_AF-A0A545BAN2-F1
#
_entry.id   AF-A0A545BAN2-F1
#
_cell.length_a   1.000
_cell.length_b   1.000
_cell.length_c   1.000
_cell.angle_alpha   90.00
_cell.angle_beta   90.00
_cell.angle_gamma   90.00
#
_symmetry.space_group_name_H-M   'P 1'
#
loop_
_entity.id
_entity.type
_entity.pdbx_description
1 polymer ?
#
loop_
_entity_poly.entity_id
_entity_poly.type
_entity_poly.pdbx_seq_one_letter_code
_entity_poly.pdbx_strand_id
1 'polypeptide(L)'
;MELRMLWPLELLSRRRLSILQAQKSQTHVAPGSYFRAMVAGETSRLIESFRGEPELHHPIRGRIKGITAFTRFIQEMGDWLREKNYSVDILNLIVTGPRSVEEVVLTLDGPSGAIDMPIAIVSDRTPDGQVLEMRMYFSTWPLTGSHSLRPPLLQPDPDVKETGFVGDYQRALASGDITAVVASFDNGGYFREPSGGTHIHRGAHELASLYEHFFSNGGGIRLEQCASTDDGRACAVEYNVVGWGRTTMSPQAGIAIYVRGASGKIAAARIYDDVDAPIPSKQD
;
A
#
# COMPACT_ATOMS: atom_id res chain seq x y z
N MET A 1 -29.50 17.09 -9.71
CA MET A 1 -28.39 18.04 -9.90
C MET A 1 -27.25 17.54 -9.02
N GLU A 2 -26.54 16.53 -9.51
CA GLU A 2 -25.51 15.81 -8.76
C GLU A 2 -24.26 16.66 -8.65
N LEU A 3 -23.92 17.07 -7.43
CA LEU A 3 -22.58 17.47 -7.08
C LEU A 3 -21.71 16.22 -7.16
N ARG A 4 -21.04 16.03 -8.30
CA ARG A 4 -19.81 15.23 -8.36
C ARG A 4 -18.92 15.77 -7.25
N MET A 5 -18.72 14.99 -6.19
CA MET A 5 -17.66 15.26 -5.22
C MET A 5 -16.34 15.10 -5.95
N LEU A 6 -15.90 16.21 -6.53
CA LEU A 6 -14.53 16.43 -6.93
C LEU A 6 -13.70 16.26 -5.66
N TRP A 7 -12.98 15.14 -5.61
CA TRP A 7 -11.95 14.87 -4.62
C TRP A 7 -11.10 16.14 -4.40
N PRO A 8 -10.66 16.47 -3.17
CA PRO A 8 -9.68 17.54 -2.94
C PRO A 8 -8.26 17.13 -3.40
N LEU A 9 -8.13 16.65 -4.64
CA LEU A 9 -6.87 16.35 -5.33
C LEU A 9 -6.35 17.57 -6.09
N GLU A 10 -7.20 18.59 -6.34
CA GLU A 10 -6.84 19.70 -7.21
C GLU A 10 -5.64 20.52 -6.70
N LEU A 11 -5.52 20.72 -5.39
CA LEU A 11 -4.38 21.45 -4.80
C LEU A 11 -3.09 20.62 -4.68
N LEU A 12 -3.16 19.29 -4.83
CA LEU A 12 -2.00 18.38 -4.78
C LEU A 12 -1.53 17.93 -6.18
N SER A 13 -2.33 18.15 -7.23
CA SER A 13 -2.12 17.61 -8.57
C SER A 13 -0.81 18.07 -9.25
N ARG A 14 -0.49 19.38 -9.27
CA ARG A 14 0.64 19.90 -10.06
C ARG A 14 2.01 19.64 -9.43
N ARG A 15 2.13 19.69 -8.09
CA ARG A 15 3.37 19.37 -7.37
C ARG A 15 3.65 17.87 -7.39
N ARG A 16 2.61 17.04 -7.31
CA ARG A 16 2.70 15.58 -7.39
C ARG A 16 3.08 15.10 -8.78
N LEU A 17 2.48 15.66 -9.83
CA LEU A 17 2.86 15.36 -11.22
C LEU A 17 4.30 15.78 -11.53
N SER A 18 4.75 16.93 -11.04
CA SER A 18 6.15 17.38 -11.25
C SER A 18 7.16 16.52 -10.48
N ILE A 19 6.83 16.04 -9.27
CA ILE A 19 7.65 15.05 -8.54
C ILE A 19 7.71 13.72 -9.32
N LEU A 20 6.58 13.21 -9.79
CA LEU A 20 6.51 11.97 -10.57
C LEU A 20 7.24 12.09 -11.92
N GLN A 21 7.21 13.26 -12.56
CA GLN A 21 7.95 13.54 -13.80
C GLN A 21 9.46 13.69 -13.56
N ALA A 22 9.86 14.33 -12.46
CA ALA A 22 11.26 14.42 -12.06
C ALA A 22 11.84 13.04 -11.71
N GLN A 23 11.06 12.19 -11.02
CA GLN A 23 11.42 10.81 -10.72
C GLN A 23 11.55 9.96 -11.99
N LYS A 24 10.59 10.05 -12.93
CA LYS A 24 10.69 9.38 -14.24
C LYS A 24 11.99 9.69 -14.99
N SER A 25 12.48 10.93 -14.85
CA SER A 25 13.70 11.39 -15.52
C SER A 25 14.99 10.91 -14.84
N GLN A 26 14.92 10.46 -13.59
CA GLN A 26 16.09 10.05 -12.78
C GLN A 26 16.17 8.54 -12.55
N THR A 27 15.05 7.81 -12.58
CA THR A 27 14.99 6.41 -12.08
C THR A 27 14.74 5.35 -13.15
N HIS A 28 14.49 5.75 -14.41
CA HIS A 28 14.00 4.88 -15.49
C HIS A 28 12.70 4.10 -15.17
N VAL A 29 12.07 4.33 -14.01
CA VAL A 29 10.78 3.76 -13.61
C VAL A 29 9.69 4.78 -13.89
N ALA A 30 8.77 4.44 -14.79
CA ALA A 30 7.60 5.27 -15.05
C ALA A 30 6.49 4.91 -14.04
N PRO A 31 5.99 5.85 -13.24
CA PRO A 31 4.82 5.61 -12.41
C PRO A 31 3.63 5.14 -13.24
N GLY A 32 2.87 4.18 -12.75
CA GLY A 32 1.75 3.55 -13.44
C GLY A 32 2.16 2.51 -14.46
N SER A 33 3.46 2.21 -14.66
CA SER A 33 3.90 1.42 -15.80
C SER A 33 3.30 0.01 -15.81
N TYR A 34 3.14 -0.60 -14.64
CA TYR A 34 2.59 -1.95 -14.53
C TYR A 34 1.15 -2.04 -15.05
N PHE A 35 0.23 -1.26 -14.46
CA PHE A 35 -1.18 -1.28 -14.87
C PHE A 35 -1.40 -0.73 -16.28
N ARG A 36 -0.65 0.31 -16.67
CA ARG A 36 -0.74 0.86 -18.04
C ARG A 36 -0.32 -0.18 -19.08
N ALA A 37 0.80 -0.86 -18.87
CA ALA A 37 1.27 -1.89 -19.80
C ALA A 37 0.34 -3.12 -19.80
N MET A 38 -0.18 -3.53 -18.64
CA MET A 38 -1.15 -4.62 -18.53
C MET A 38 -2.38 -4.35 -19.40
N VAL A 39 -2.99 -3.16 -19.27
CA VAL A 39 -4.23 -2.89 -19.99
C VAL A 39 -4.00 -2.53 -21.46
N ALA A 40 -2.83 -1.97 -21.80
CA ALA A 40 -2.42 -1.82 -23.19
C ALA A 40 -2.13 -3.15 -23.89
N GLY A 41 -2.16 -4.29 -23.17
CA GLY A 41 -1.82 -5.60 -23.72
C GLY A 41 -0.33 -5.74 -24.05
N GLU A 42 0.52 -4.89 -23.45
CA GLU A 42 1.97 -4.87 -23.64
C GLU A 42 2.65 -5.96 -22.81
N THR A 43 2.13 -7.20 -22.87
CA THR A 43 2.61 -8.33 -22.07
C THR A 43 4.09 -8.62 -22.30
N SER A 44 4.57 -8.55 -23.55
CA SER A 44 5.98 -8.73 -23.88
C SER A 44 6.86 -7.71 -23.17
N ARG A 45 6.43 -6.43 -23.13
CA ARG A 45 7.15 -5.36 -22.44
C ARG A 45 7.20 -5.60 -20.93
N LEU A 46 6.10 -6.08 -20.34
CA LEU A 46 6.10 -6.46 -18.92
C LEU A 46 7.06 -7.61 -18.65
N ILE A 47 7.11 -8.63 -19.52
CA ILE A 47 8.06 -9.74 -19.41
C ILE A 47 9.51 -9.24 -19.52
N GLU A 48 9.80 -8.41 -20.51
CA GLU A 48 11.13 -7.83 -20.76
C GLU A 48 11.63 -6.93 -19.62
N SER A 49 10.72 -6.41 -18.79
CA SER A 49 11.09 -5.62 -17.61
C SER A 49 11.74 -6.46 -16.51
N PHE A 50 11.56 -7.78 -16.50
CA PHE A 50 12.15 -8.67 -15.51
C PHE A 50 13.56 -9.12 -15.89
N ARG A 51 14.37 -9.36 -14.86
CA ARG A 51 15.61 -10.11 -14.97
C ARG A 51 15.27 -11.60 -15.02
N GLY A 52 15.19 -12.16 -16.23
CA GLY A 52 14.86 -13.56 -16.42
C GLY A 52 13.36 -13.81 -16.41
N GLU A 53 12.90 -14.88 -15.77
CA GLU A 53 11.49 -15.22 -15.73
C GLU A 53 10.70 -14.33 -14.74
N PRO A 54 9.49 -13.84 -15.11
CA PRO A 54 8.66 -13.06 -14.21
C PRO A 54 8.29 -13.80 -12.93
N GLU A 55 8.34 -13.09 -11.80
CA GLU A 55 7.84 -13.55 -10.50
C GLU A 55 7.01 -12.45 -9.84
N LEU A 56 5.74 -12.75 -9.56
CA LEU A 56 4.77 -11.86 -8.93
C LEU A 56 4.05 -12.59 -7.79
N HIS A 57 4.02 -11.97 -6.61
CA HIS A 57 3.16 -12.41 -5.50
C HIS A 57 1.90 -11.56 -5.46
N HIS A 58 0.78 -12.16 -5.82
CA HIS A 58 -0.53 -11.52 -5.85
C HIS A 58 -1.37 -11.94 -4.63
N PRO A 59 -2.11 -11.03 -3.97
CA PRO A 59 -2.91 -11.35 -2.77
C PRO A 59 -3.89 -12.51 -2.97
N ILE A 60 -4.63 -12.51 -4.09
CA ILE A 60 -5.63 -13.55 -4.41
C ILE A 60 -5.04 -14.77 -5.14
N ARG A 61 -4.16 -14.57 -6.12
CA ARG A 61 -3.65 -15.64 -7.00
C ARG A 61 -2.40 -16.34 -6.45
N GLY A 62 -1.87 -15.87 -5.32
CA GLY A 62 -0.63 -16.38 -4.75
C GLY A 62 0.58 -16.08 -5.64
N ARG A 63 1.51 -17.03 -5.71
CA ARG A 63 2.75 -16.89 -6.47
C ARG A 63 2.54 -17.22 -7.94
N ILE A 64 2.79 -16.24 -8.81
CA ILE A 64 2.76 -16.37 -10.27
C ILE A 64 4.21 -16.32 -10.76
N LYS A 65 4.70 -17.42 -11.34
CA LYS A 65 6.08 -17.54 -11.80
C LYS A 65 6.18 -18.12 -13.20
N GLY A 66 7.10 -17.58 -13.99
CA GLY A 66 7.39 -18.03 -15.35
C GLY A 66 6.54 -17.33 -16.39
N ILE A 67 7.06 -17.28 -17.62
CA ILE A 67 6.48 -16.54 -18.74
C ILE A 67 5.03 -16.97 -19.00
N THR A 68 4.75 -18.28 -19.04
CA THR A 68 3.40 -18.81 -19.34
C THR A 68 2.37 -18.41 -18.29
N ALA A 69 2.67 -18.60 -17.00
CA ALA A 69 1.73 -18.27 -15.92
C ALA A 69 1.50 -16.77 -15.82
N PHE A 70 2.56 -15.97 -15.97
CA PHE A 70 2.49 -14.51 -15.97
C PHE A 70 1.68 -13.99 -17.16
N THR A 71 1.91 -14.51 -18.37
CA THR A 71 1.18 -14.11 -19.59
C THR A 71 -0.32 -14.31 -19.44
N ARG A 72 -0.72 -15.50 -19.00
CA ARG A 72 -2.13 -15.82 -18.73
C ARG A 72 -2.73 -14.88 -17.70
N PHE A 73 -2.02 -14.64 -16.59
CA PHE A 73 -2.48 -13.73 -15.55
C PHE A 73 -2.67 -12.30 -16.06
N ILE A 74 -1.71 -11.75 -16.82
CA ILE A 74 -1.81 -10.41 -17.40
C ILE A 74 -3.01 -10.30 -18.36
N GLN A 75 -3.25 -11.32 -19.18
CA GLN A 75 -4.39 -11.37 -20.09
C GLN A 75 -5.73 -11.41 -19.33
N GLU A 76 -5.89 -12.36 -18.42
CA GLU A 76 -7.10 -12.53 -17.61
C GLU A 76 -7.42 -11.27 -16.78
N MET A 77 -6.40 -10.69 -16.15
CA MET A 77 -6.57 -9.46 -15.37
C MET A 77 -6.89 -8.27 -16.28
N GLY A 78 -6.22 -8.14 -17.43
CA GLY A 78 -6.49 -7.07 -18.39
C GLY A 78 -7.89 -7.14 -18.98
N ASP A 79 -8.40 -8.33 -19.27
CA ASP A 79 -9.79 -8.55 -19.69
C ASP A 79 -10.77 -8.14 -18.57
N TRP A 80 -10.53 -8.61 -17.35
CA TRP A 80 -11.37 -8.28 -16.20
C TRP A 80 -11.40 -6.78 -15.89
N LEU A 81 -10.26 -6.09 -15.93
CA LEU A 81 -10.19 -4.64 -15.74
C LEU A 81 -10.99 -3.89 -16.80
N ARG A 82 -10.89 -4.29 -18.07
CA ARG A 82 -11.66 -3.69 -19.16
C ARG A 82 -13.15 -3.90 -18.99
N GLU A 83 -13.58 -5.07 -18.52
CA GLU A 83 -14.99 -5.34 -18.20
C GLU A 83 -15.52 -4.43 -17.08
N LYS A 84 -14.65 -4.04 -16.13
CA LYS A 84 -15.00 -3.22 -14.96
C LYS A 84 -14.87 -1.71 -15.17
N ASN A 85 -14.77 -1.22 -16.40
CA ASN A 85 -14.62 0.22 -16.73
C ASN A 85 -13.61 0.95 -15.83
N TYR A 86 -12.45 0.34 -15.65
CA TYR A 86 -11.47 0.78 -14.67
C TYR A 86 -10.86 2.17 -14.97
N SER A 87 -10.41 2.85 -13.92
CA SER A 87 -9.44 3.95 -14.02
C SER A 87 -8.28 3.73 -13.04
N VAL A 88 -7.10 4.32 -13.34
CA VAL A 88 -5.90 4.19 -12.51
C VAL A 88 -5.36 5.56 -12.16
N ASP A 89 -5.38 5.87 -10.87
CA ASP A 89 -4.76 7.06 -10.31
C ASP A 89 -3.46 6.72 -9.60
N ILE A 90 -2.38 7.35 -10.05
CA ILE A 90 -1.05 7.16 -9.44
C ILE A 90 -0.96 8.05 -8.21
N LEU A 91 -0.82 7.41 -7.04
CA LEU A 91 -0.67 8.12 -5.78
C LEU A 91 0.79 8.44 -5.47
N ASN A 92 1.71 7.51 -5.65
CA ASN A 92 3.07 7.73 -5.21
C ASN A 92 4.02 6.78 -5.92
N LEU A 93 5.28 7.19 -5.99
CA LEU A 93 6.37 6.32 -6.35
C LEU A 93 7.54 6.62 -5.41
N ILE A 94 8.03 5.60 -4.73
CA ILE A 94 9.25 5.63 -3.91
C ILE A 94 10.27 4.80 -4.67
N VAL A 95 11.45 5.37 -4.96
CA VAL A 95 12.51 4.63 -5.63
C VAL A 95 13.82 4.81 -4.89
N THR A 96 14.44 3.69 -4.57
CA THR A 96 15.81 3.57 -4.08
C THR A 96 16.59 2.70 -5.06
N GLY A 97 17.93 2.66 -4.94
CA GLY A 97 18.76 1.84 -5.83
C GLY A 97 18.26 0.41 -6.03
N PRO A 98 18.00 -0.37 -4.96
CA PRO A 98 17.58 -1.76 -5.11
C PRO A 98 16.07 -1.96 -5.23
N ARG A 99 15.22 -0.95 -4.98
CA ARG A 99 13.78 -1.16 -4.75
C ARG A 99 12.92 0.00 -5.21
N SER A 100 11.75 -0.30 -5.77
CA SER A 100 10.69 0.68 -6.01
C SER A 100 9.38 0.25 -5.37
N VAL A 101 8.63 1.21 -4.82
CA VAL A 101 7.28 1.01 -4.30
C VAL A 101 6.34 1.99 -5.00
N GLU A 102 5.39 1.45 -5.74
CA GLU A 102 4.37 2.21 -6.44
C GLU A 102 3.03 2.13 -5.70
N GLU A 103 2.38 3.27 -5.50
CA GLU A 103 1.03 3.35 -4.96
C GLU A 103 0.06 3.80 -6.05
N VAL A 104 -0.99 3.03 -6.26
CA VAL A 104 -2.09 3.41 -7.15
C VAL A 104 -3.43 3.24 -6.46
N VAL A 105 -4.46 3.93 -6.96
CA VAL A 105 -5.87 3.60 -6.73
C VAL A 105 -6.43 3.14 -8.04
N LEU A 106 -6.99 1.94 -8.02
CA LEU A 106 -7.79 1.42 -9.11
C LEU A 106 -9.26 1.68 -8.78
N THR A 107 -9.94 2.49 -9.58
CA THR A 107 -11.39 2.67 -9.44
C THR A 107 -12.08 1.75 -10.43
N LEU A 108 -13.09 1.01 -9.98
CA LEU A 108 -13.81 -0.01 -10.74
C LEU A 108 -15.33 0.18 -10.62
N ASP A 109 -16.07 -0.21 -11.65
CA ASP A 109 -17.51 -0.32 -11.55
C ASP A 109 -17.91 -1.50 -10.65
N GLY A 110 -18.64 -1.19 -9.57
CA GLY A 110 -19.21 -2.15 -8.63
C GLY A 110 -20.74 -2.21 -8.70
N PRO A 111 -21.35 -3.25 -8.09
CA PRO A 111 -22.81 -3.40 -8.06
C PRO A 111 -23.56 -2.23 -7.41
N SER A 112 -22.92 -1.53 -6.48
CA SER A 112 -23.49 -0.43 -5.70
C SER A 112 -22.86 0.93 -6.01
N GLY A 113 -22.10 1.02 -7.10
CA GLY A 113 -21.34 2.22 -7.48
C GLY A 113 -19.86 1.94 -7.64
N ALA A 114 -19.08 3.00 -7.85
CA ALA A 114 -17.64 2.91 -8.01
C ALA A 114 -16.95 2.37 -6.74
N ILE A 115 -16.02 1.44 -6.93
CA ILE A 115 -15.19 0.84 -5.88
C ILE A 115 -13.77 1.36 -6.04
N ASP A 116 -13.24 2.01 -5.01
CA ASP A 116 -11.83 2.39 -4.96
C ASP A 116 -11.01 1.29 -4.30
N MET A 117 -10.03 0.76 -5.04
CA MET A 117 -9.12 -0.27 -4.56
C MET A 117 -7.69 0.29 -4.53
N PRO A 118 -7.18 0.67 -3.35
CA PRO A 118 -5.78 1.05 -3.22
C PRO A 118 -4.86 -0.16 -3.36
N ILE A 119 -3.81 0.00 -4.15
CA ILE A 119 -2.81 -1.04 -4.39
C ILE A 119 -1.41 -0.46 -4.16
N ALA A 120 -0.57 -1.22 -3.47
CA ALA A 120 0.86 -1.00 -3.40
C ALA A 120 1.58 -2.12 -4.16
N ILE A 121 2.55 -1.77 -5.00
CA ILE A 121 3.39 -2.73 -5.72
C ILE A 121 4.84 -2.47 -5.34
N VAL A 122 5.48 -3.47 -4.76
CA VAL A 122 6.92 -3.48 -4.51
C VAL A 122 7.61 -4.21 -5.65
N SER A 123 8.71 -3.65 -6.14
CA SER A 123 9.62 -4.32 -7.07
C SER A 123 11.03 -4.27 -6.53
N ASP A 124 11.64 -5.43 -6.29
CA ASP A 124 13.08 -5.54 -6.08
C ASP A 124 13.78 -5.51 -7.44
N ARG A 125 14.92 -4.83 -7.52
CA ARG A 125 15.54 -4.43 -8.78
C ARG A 125 17.03 -4.73 -8.79
N THR A 126 17.52 -5.08 -9.97
CA THR A 126 18.95 -5.05 -10.26
C THR A 126 19.45 -3.60 -10.37
N PRO A 127 20.78 -3.37 -10.28
CA PRO A 127 21.35 -2.02 -10.44
C PRO A 127 21.04 -1.36 -11.80
N ASP A 128 20.81 -2.15 -12.85
CA ASP A 128 20.38 -1.69 -14.19
C ASP A 128 18.85 -1.53 -14.32
N GLY A 129 18.10 -1.73 -13.23
CA GLY A 129 16.67 -1.46 -13.17
C GLY A 129 15.77 -2.57 -13.73
N GLN A 130 16.28 -3.78 -13.95
CA GLN A 130 15.42 -4.92 -14.24
C GLN A 130 14.77 -5.42 -12.94
N VAL A 131 13.52 -5.86 -13.04
CA VAL A 131 12.76 -6.38 -11.89
C VAL A 131 13.21 -7.80 -11.57
N LEU A 132 13.60 -8.06 -10.34
CA LEU A 132 13.91 -9.40 -9.84
C LEU A 132 12.65 -10.12 -9.39
N GLU A 133 11.79 -9.42 -8.65
CA GLU A 133 10.54 -9.93 -8.09
C GLU A 133 9.56 -8.77 -7.88
N MET A 134 8.27 -9.05 -8.04
CA MET A 134 7.19 -8.13 -7.64
C MET A 134 6.32 -8.69 -6.53
N ARG A 135 5.89 -7.83 -5.61
CA ARG A 135 4.90 -8.14 -4.57
C ARG A 135 3.82 -7.08 -4.59
N MET A 136 2.57 -7.52 -4.75
CA MET A 136 1.40 -6.65 -4.78
C MET A 136 0.63 -6.76 -3.47
N TYR A 137 0.14 -5.65 -2.94
CA TYR A 137 -0.59 -5.55 -1.68
C TYR A 137 -1.87 -4.72 -1.86
N PHE A 138 -3.01 -5.28 -1.45
CA PHE A 138 -4.31 -4.61 -1.38
C PHE A 138 -5.25 -5.47 -0.51
N SER A 139 -6.29 -4.85 0.06
CA SER A 139 -7.36 -5.58 0.76
C SER A 139 -8.38 -6.11 -0.24
N THR A 140 -8.87 -7.34 -0.05
CA THR A 140 -10.01 -7.85 -0.84
C THR A 140 -11.35 -7.32 -0.36
N TRP A 141 -11.39 -6.71 0.83
CA TRP A 141 -12.62 -6.22 1.45
C TRP A 141 -13.49 -5.33 0.53
N PRO A 142 -12.93 -4.35 -0.21
CA PRO A 142 -13.75 -3.51 -1.10
C PRO A 142 -14.42 -4.29 -2.25
N LEU A 143 -13.87 -5.46 -2.62
CA LEU A 143 -14.40 -6.30 -3.70
C LEU A 143 -15.34 -7.39 -3.19
N THR A 144 -15.05 -7.99 -2.04
CA THR A 144 -15.72 -9.23 -1.58
C THR A 144 -16.45 -9.08 -0.26
N GLY A 145 -16.26 -7.97 0.47
CA GLY A 145 -16.74 -7.80 1.84
C GLY A 145 -16.09 -8.76 2.85
N SER A 146 -14.93 -9.31 2.51
CA SER A 146 -14.18 -10.25 3.34
C SER A 146 -12.67 -10.12 3.14
N HIS A 147 -11.91 -10.54 4.14
CA HIS A 147 -10.46 -10.59 4.09
C HIS A 147 -9.96 -11.93 3.53
N SER A 148 -9.00 -11.86 2.62
CA SER A 148 -8.22 -12.99 2.12
C SER A 148 -6.86 -13.02 2.81
N LEU A 149 -6.80 -13.74 3.94
CA LEU A 149 -5.61 -13.82 4.78
C LEU A 149 -4.37 -14.22 3.99
N ARG A 150 -3.31 -13.43 4.16
CA ARG A 150 -2.06 -13.64 3.43
C ARG A 150 -0.94 -14.08 4.36
N PRO A 151 -0.35 -15.28 4.18
CA PRO A 151 0.81 -15.70 4.95
C PRO A 151 2.03 -14.81 4.63
N PRO A 152 3.12 -14.88 5.43
CA PRO A 152 4.33 -14.11 5.20
C PRO A 152 4.89 -14.31 3.79
N LEU A 153 5.20 -13.20 3.12
CA LEU A 153 5.95 -13.21 1.86
C LEU A 153 7.45 -13.11 2.08
N LEU A 154 7.83 -12.39 3.13
CA LEU A 154 9.21 -12.13 3.52
C LEU A 154 9.41 -12.57 4.96
N GLN A 155 10.63 -13.00 5.25
CA GLN A 155 11.06 -13.22 6.62
C GLN A 155 11.31 -11.87 7.30
N PRO A 156 11.12 -11.79 8.62
CA PRO A 156 11.49 -10.60 9.36
C PRO A 156 12.99 -10.37 9.26
N ASP A 157 13.39 -9.13 9.08
CA ASP A 157 14.78 -8.72 8.98
C ASP A 157 15.15 -7.91 10.23
N PRO A 158 16.03 -8.42 11.11
CA PRO A 158 16.41 -7.73 12.35
C PRO A 158 17.21 -6.45 12.11
N ASP A 159 17.77 -6.25 10.92
CA ASP A 159 18.50 -5.04 10.55
C ASP A 159 17.56 -3.95 10.02
N VAL A 160 16.34 -4.31 9.65
CA VAL A 160 15.28 -3.35 9.34
C VAL A 160 14.70 -2.83 10.65
N LYS A 161 15.16 -1.64 11.04
CA LYS A 161 14.64 -0.88 12.18
C LYS A 161 14.47 0.57 11.80
N GLU A 162 13.24 0.95 11.52
CA GLU A 162 12.91 2.34 11.22
C GLU A 162 13.26 3.27 12.38
N THR A 163 13.85 4.41 12.03
CA THR A 163 14.21 5.48 12.97
C THR A 163 13.41 6.75 12.66
N GLY A 164 13.53 7.76 13.53
CA GLY A 164 12.75 8.99 13.41
C GLY A 164 11.25 8.72 13.44
N PHE A 165 10.49 9.50 12.66
CA PHE A 165 9.03 9.55 12.73
C PHE A 165 8.33 8.21 12.45
N VAL A 166 8.85 7.38 11.55
CA VAL A 166 8.30 6.03 11.28
C VAL A 166 8.58 5.10 12.45
N GLY A 167 9.81 5.11 12.97
CA GLY A 167 10.20 4.32 14.13
C GLY A 167 9.41 4.69 15.39
N ASP A 168 9.22 5.98 15.65
CA ASP A 168 8.41 6.48 16.77
C ASP A 168 6.96 6.00 16.67
N TYR A 169 6.35 6.15 15.49
CA TYR A 169 5.00 5.67 15.22
C TYR A 169 4.86 4.16 15.42
N GLN A 170 5.77 3.35 14.87
CA GLN A 170 5.68 1.89 14.99
C GLN A 170 5.90 1.40 16.43
N ARG A 171 6.76 2.06 17.21
CA ARG A 171 6.89 1.76 18.66
C ARG A 171 5.60 2.07 19.41
N ALA A 172 5.02 3.25 19.17
CA ALA A 172 3.77 3.65 19.80
C ALA A 172 2.59 2.73 19.41
N LEU A 173 2.56 2.31 18.14
CA LEU A 173 1.60 1.34 17.62
C LEU A 173 1.73 -0.01 18.35
N ALA A 174 2.96 -0.51 18.52
CA ALA A 174 3.23 -1.77 19.21
C ALA A 174 2.89 -1.73 20.70
N SER A 175 3.07 -0.58 21.37
CA SER A 175 2.72 -0.42 22.78
C SER A 175 1.26 -0.10 23.05
N GLY A 176 0.49 0.26 22.01
CA GLY A 176 -0.90 0.71 22.17
C GLY A 176 -1.00 2.13 22.76
N ASP A 177 0.03 2.96 22.56
CA ASP A 177 0.06 4.33 23.09
C ASP A 177 -0.61 5.30 22.12
N ILE A 178 -1.89 5.58 22.36
CA ILE A 178 -2.71 6.47 21.52
C ILE A 178 -2.12 7.88 21.48
N THR A 179 -1.62 8.39 22.60
CA THR A 179 -1.10 9.76 22.68
C THR A 179 0.17 9.87 21.83
N ALA A 180 1.09 8.92 21.96
CA ALA A 180 2.32 8.89 21.16
C ALA A 180 2.03 8.62 19.67
N VAL A 181 1.06 7.75 19.36
CA VAL A 181 0.63 7.52 17.97
C VAL A 181 0.13 8.83 17.35
N VAL A 182 -0.82 9.51 17.97
CA VAL A 182 -1.39 10.76 17.45
C VAL A 182 -0.33 11.86 17.37
N ALA A 183 0.58 11.94 18.35
CA ALA A 183 1.67 12.93 18.37
C ALA A 183 2.68 12.74 17.23
N SER A 184 2.75 11.56 16.62
CA SER A 184 3.63 11.27 15.48
C SER A 184 3.11 11.84 14.15
N PHE A 185 1.85 12.28 14.08
CA PHE A 185 1.25 12.91 12.90
C PHE A 185 1.44 14.44 12.88
N ASP A 186 1.49 14.97 11.66
CA ASP A 186 1.37 16.41 11.40
C ASP A 186 -0.02 16.93 11.79
N ASN A 187 -0.12 18.25 11.98
CA ASN A 187 -1.43 18.88 12.10
C ASN A 187 -2.22 18.67 10.81
N GLY A 188 -3.34 17.93 10.89
CA GLY A 188 -4.12 17.52 9.71
C GLY A 188 -3.55 16.33 8.94
N GLY A 189 -2.52 15.64 9.48
CA GLY A 189 -2.08 14.34 8.99
C GLY A 189 -3.21 13.32 9.05
N TYR A 190 -3.13 12.26 8.23
CA TYR A 190 -4.21 11.28 8.13
C TYR A 190 -3.73 9.84 8.07
N PHE A 191 -4.60 8.94 8.51
CA PHE A 191 -4.48 7.50 8.31
C PHE A 191 -5.54 7.05 7.29
N ARG A 192 -5.17 6.18 6.35
CA ARG A 192 -6.11 5.50 5.45
C ARG A 192 -6.04 4.01 5.69
N GLU A 193 -7.19 3.42 6.02
CA GLU A 193 -7.36 1.98 6.17
C GLU A 193 -7.15 1.24 4.83
N PRO A 194 -6.89 -0.09 4.88
CA PRO A 194 -6.74 -0.91 3.68
C PRO A 194 -7.96 -0.90 2.75
N SER A 195 -9.15 -0.72 3.31
CA SER A 195 -10.45 -0.68 2.61
C SER A 195 -10.65 0.56 1.73
N GLY A 196 -9.77 1.56 1.79
CA GLY A 196 -9.69 2.63 0.79
C GLY A 196 -10.34 3.96 1.16
N GLY A 197 -10.78 4.69 0.13
CA GLY A 197 -11.00 6.15 0.17
C GLY A 197 -12.06 6.64 1.16
N THR A 198 -13.05 5.80 1.48
CA THR A 198 -14.10 6.13 2.46
C THR A 198 -13.65 5.98 3.91
N HIS A 199 -12.51 5.32 4.17
CA HIS A 199 -12.00 5.02 5.49
C HIS A 199 -10.70 5.81 5.77
N ILE A 200 -10.83 7.14 5.72
CA ILE A 200 -9.76 8.10 6.02
C ILE A 200 -10.07 8.80 7.34
N HIS A 201 -9.11 8.81 8.25
CA HIS A 201 -9.21 9.48 9.56
C HIS A 201 -8.15 10.57 9.63
N ARG A 202 -8.57 11.82 9.83
CA ARG A 202 -7.71 13.01 9.71
C ARG A 202 -7.69 13.84 10.99
N GLY A 203 -6.49 14.26 11.35
CA GLY A 203 -6.27 15.13 12.49
C GLY A 203 -6.40 14.40 13.83
N ALA A 204 -6.02 15.09 14.90
CA ALA A 204 -5.79 14.44 16.19
C ALA A 204 -7.02 13.73 16.77
N HIS A 205 -8.21 14.28 16.59
CA HIS A 205 -9.44 13.72 17.15
C HIS A 205 -9.86 12.41 16.47
N GLU A 206 -9.98 12.41 15.14
CA GLU A 206 -10.37 11.20 14.39
C GLU A 206 -9.31 10.10 14.54
N LEU A 207 -8.03 10.47 14.52
CA LEU A 207 -6.94 9.53 14.76
C LEU A 207 -7.03 8.93 16.18
N ALA A 208 -7.26 9.74 17.22
CA ALA A 208 -7.42 9.23 18.57
C ALA A 208 -8.57 8.21 18.65
N SER A 209 -9.74 8.55 18.13
CA SER A 209 -10.90 7.63 18.12
C SER A 209 -10.65 6.36 17.31
N LEU A 210 -9.90 6.44 16.20
CA LEU A 210 -9.49 5.25 15.44
C LEU A 210 -8.58 4.34 16.27
N TYR A 211 -7.54 4.89 16.90
CA TYR A 211 -6.58 4.08 17.65
C TYR A 211 -7.16 3.57 18.98
N GLU A 212 -8.11 4.28 19.60
CA GLU A 212 -8.94 3.74 20.69
C GLU A 212 -9.65 2.45 20.25
N HIS A 213 -10.25 2.47 19.05
CA HIS A 213 -10.91 1.30 18.49
C HIS A 213 -9.92 0.17 18.19
N PHE A 214 -8.80 0.47 17.52
CA PHE A 214 -7.76 -0.53 17.23
C PHE A 214 -7.20 -1.15 18.52
N PHE A 215 -6.99 -0.38 19.58
CA PHE A 215 -6.43 -0.92 20.83
C PHE A 215 -7.48 -1.46 21.81
N SER A 216 -8.75 -1.52 21.41
CA SER A 216 -9.85 -2.03 22.24
C SER A 216 -9.67 -3.50 22.67
N ASN A 217 -8.87 -4.28 21.96
CA ASN A 217 -8.45 -5.63 22.37
C ASN A 217 -7.34 -5.64 23.46
N GLY A 218 -7.11 -4.52 24.15
CA GLY A 218 -6.28 -4.45 25.36
C GLY A 218 -4.76 -4.48 25.10
N GLY A 219 -4.29 -3.80 24.05
CA GLY A 219 -2.87 -3.61 23.74
C GLY A 219 -2.65 -3.10 22.31
N GLY A 220 -1.38 -2.95 21.92
CA GLY A 220 -1.00 -2.45 20.59
C GLY A 220 -1.00 -3.49 19.47
N ILE A 221 -0.54 -3.08 18.29
CA ILE A 221 -0.39 -3.94 17.10
C ILE A 221 1.10 -4.25 16.91
N ARG A 222 1.46 -5.52 17.04
CA ARG A 222 2.84 -6.00 16.93
C ARG A 222 3.13 -6.39 15.49
N LEU A 223 4.11 -5.71 14.91
CA LEU A 223 4.60 -5.93 13.56
C LEU A 223 6.03 -6.48 13.62
N GLU A 224 6.32 -7.47 12.78
CA GLU A 224 7.70 -7.79 12.43
C GLU A 224 8.06 -7.05 11.14
N GLN A 225 9.11 -6.26 11.15
CA GLN A 225 9.57 -5.53 9.97
C GLN A 225 10.36 -6.48 9.07
N CYS A 226 10.04 -6.49 7.77
CA CYS A 226 10.64 -7.40 6.80
C CYS A 226 11.56 -6.66 5.81
N ALA A 227 11.13 -5.50 5.34
CA ALA A 227 11.91 -4.68 4.41
C ALA A 227 11.46 -3.23 4.47
N SER A 228 12.37 -2.31 4.14
CA SER A 228 12.09 -0.87 4.09
C SER A 228 12.55 -0.27 2.77
N THR A 229 11.86 0.78 2.34
CA THR A 229 12.23 1.59 1.17
C THR A 229 11.89 3.05 1.46
N ASP A 230 12.92 3.84 1.76
CA ASP A 230 12.80 5.27 2.11
C ASP A 230 13.57 6.14 1.10
N ASP A 231 12.87 7.06 0.43
CA ASP A 231 13.45 8.05 -0.49
C ASP A 231 13.69 9.43 0.18
N GLY A 232 13.56 9.49 1.50
CA GLY A 232 13.63 10.70 2.33
C GLY A 232 12.30 11.47 2.41
N ARG A 233 11.42 11.32 1.41
CA ARG A 233 10.10 11.96 1.37
C ARG A 233 8.99 11.00 1.83
N ALA A 234 9.10 9.73 1.52
CA ALA A 234 8.20 8.69 1.99
C ALA A 234 8.97 7.39 2.27
N CYS A 235 8.50 6.67 3.27
CA CYS A 235 9.04 5.38 3.68
C CYS A 235 7.95 4.31 3.57
N ALA A 236 8.25 3.23 2.85
CA ALA A 236 7.42 2.04 2.77
C ALA A 236 8.03 0.93 3.62
N VAL A 237 7.23 0.30 4.48
CA VAL A 237 7.66 -0.81 5.34
C VAL A 237 6.79 -2.03 5.05
N GLU A 238 7.41 -3.07 4.49
CA GLU A 238 6.79 -4.41 4.40
C GLU A 238 6.92 -5.09 5.76
N TYR A 239 5.84 -5.69 6.26
CA TYR A 239 5.78 -6.29 7.60
C TYR A 239 4.92 -7.56 7.64
N ASN A 240 5.06 -8.30 8.73
CA ASN A 240 4.09 -9.30 9.17
C ASN A 240 3.37 -8.81 10.44
N VAL A 241 2.03 -8.82 10.47
CA VAL A 241 1.26 -8.65 11.72
C VAL A 241 1.31 -9.97 12.48
N VAL A 242 1.82 -9.95 13.71
CA VAL A 242 1.99 -11.15 14.56
C VAL A 242 1.20 -11.10 15.86
N GLY A 243 0.60 -9.96 16.17
CA GLY A 243 -0.34 -9.87 17.26
C GLY A 243 -1.05 -8.53 17.34
N TRP A 244 -2.22 -8.54 17.94
CA TRP A 244 -3.08 -7.38 18.06
C TRP A 244 -3.79 -7.42 19.41
N GLY A 245 -3.44 -6.49 20.29
CA GLY A 245 -3.88 -6.48 21.68
C GLY A 245 -3.45 -7.75 22.41
N ARG A 246 -4.43 -8.45 23.00
CA ARG A 246 -4.23 -9.73 23.71
C ARG A 246 -4.12 -10.93 22.78
N THR A 247 -4.43 -10.76 21.49
CA THR A 247 -4.44 -11.87 20.53
C THR A 247 -3.08 -12.03 19.88
N THR A 248 -2.49 -13.22 20.01
CA THR A 248 -1.39 -13.67 19.15
C THR A 248 -1.97 -14.18 17.84
N MET A 249 -1.40 -13.75 16.71
CA MET A 249 -1.91 -14.05 15.39
C MET A 249 -0.91 -14.94 14.65
N SER A 250 -1.41 -15.82 13.78
CA SER A 250 -0.56 -16.34 12.70
C SER A 250 -0.05 -15.15 11.90
N PRO A 251 1.25 -15.09 11.54
CA PRO A 251 1.81 -13.96 10.81
C PRO A 251 1.05 -13.65 9.52
N GLN A 252 0.70 -12.37 9.30
CA GLN A 252 -0.04 -11.91 8.13
C GLN A 252 0.68 -10.76 7.42
N ALA A 253 0.95 -10.92 6.12
CA ALA A 253 1.77 -9.98 5.37
C ALA A 253 1.02 -8.69 5.00
N GLY A 254 1.69 -7.55 5.14
CA GLY A 254 1.18 -6.24 4.78
C GLY A 254 2.29 -5.27 4.37
N ILE A 255 1.89 -4.08 3.91
CA ILE A 255 2.80 -2.95 3.72
C ILE A 255 2.13 -1.65 4.17
N ALA A 256 2.89 -0.81 4.85
CA ALA A 256 2.50 0.53 5.23
C ALA A 256 3.37 1.55 4.52
N ILE A 257 2.78 2.66 4.10
CA ILE A 257 3.50 3.75 3.46
C ILE A 257 3.25 5.04 4.22
N TYR A 258 4.35 5.62 4.70
CA TYR A 258 4.38 6.82 5.52
C TYR A 258 4.96 7.97 4.70
N VAL A 259 4.20 9.07 4.56
CA VAL A 259 4.67 10.28 3.90
C VAL A 259 5.14 11.27 4.94
N ARG A 260 6.38 11.75 4.77
CA ARG A 260 6.96 12.77 5.62
C ARG A 260 6.32 14.12 5.34
N GLY A 261 5.87 14.75 6.41
CA GLY A 261 5.32 16.09 6.43
C GLY A 261 6.37 17.17 6.65
N ALA A 262 5.96 18.43 6.51
CA ALA A 262 6.87 19.57 6.58
C ALA A 262 7.48 19.77 7.98
N SER A 263 6.80 19.31 9.04
CA SER A 263 7.34 19.36 10.41
C SER A 263 8.31 18.21 10.74
N GLY A 264 8.51 17.27 9.81
CA GLY A 264 9.24 16.03 10.05
C GLY A 264 8.39 14.88 10.62
N LYS A 265 7.08 15.09 10.81
CA LYS A 265 6.09 14.11 11.27
C LYS A 265 5.36 13.40 10.12
N ILE A 266 4.44 12.47 10.44
CA ILE A 266 3.61 11.77 9.45
C ILE A 266 2.54 12.72 8.88
N ALA A 267 2.65 13.06 7.59
CA ALA A 267 1.56 13.70 6.86
C ALA A 267 0.49 12.69 6.41
N ALA A 268 0.90 11.46 6.12
CA ALA A 268 -0.02 10.38 5.74
C ALA A 268 0.54 9.01 6.13
N ALA A 269 -0.28 8.17 6.73
CA ALA A 269 -0.05 6.73 6.86
C ALA A 269 -1.10 6.00 6.01
N ARG A 270 -0.66 5.16 5.07
CA ARG A 270 -1.55 4.40 4.18
C ARG A 270 -1.22 2.94 4.27
N ILE A 271 -2.21 2.14 4.65
CA ILE A 271 -2.04 0.70 4.86
C ILE A 271 -2.56 -0.06 3.64
N TYR A 272 -1.87 -1.15 3.32
CA TYR A 272 -2.18 -2.09 2.26
C TYR A 272 -1.94 -3.50 2.78
N ASP A 273 -2.95 -4.04 3.45
CA ASP A 273 -2.95 -5.41 3.92
C ASP A 273 -4.36 -5.98 3.85
N ASP A 274 -4.51 -7.23 4.26
CA ASP A 274 -5.82 -7.88 4.34
C ASP A 274 -5.94 -8.63 5.65
N VAL A 275 -5.54 -7.92 6.72
CA VAL A 275 -5.39 -8.49 8.06
C VAL A 275 -6.76 -8.62 8.72
N ASP A 276 -7.06 -9.81 9.25
CA ASP A 276 -8.27 -10.04 10.02
C ASP A 276 -8.07 -9.54 11.46
N ALA A 277 -8.53 -8.31 11.71
CA ALA A 277 -8.36 -7.64 12.99
C ALA A 277 -9.26 -8.29 14.06
N PRO A 278 -8.72 -8.73 15.22
CA PRO A 278 -9.50 -9.36 16.29
C PRO A 278 -10.22 -8.31 17.17
N ILE A 279 -10.92 -7.39 16.53
CA ILE A 279 -11.72 -6.33 17.17
C ILE A 279 -13.12 -6.33 16.54
N PRO A 280 -14.18 -5.94 17.28
CA PRO A 280 -15.52 -5.83 16.70
C PRO A 280 -15.53 -4.87 15.52
N SER A 281 -16.32 -5.13 14.48
CA SER A 281 -16.54 -4.14 13.42
C SER A 281 -17.08 -2.84 14.04
N LYS A 282 -16.56 -1.70 13.60
CA LYS A 282 -17.09 -0.39 13.99
C LYS A 282 -18.55 -0.31 13.53
N GLN A 283 -19.48 -0.03 14.44
CA GLN A 283 -20.84 0.33 14.05
C GLN A 283 -20.77 1.79 13.58
N ASP A 284 -21.16 2.02 12.32
CA ASP A 284 -21.29 3.36 11.72
C ASP A 284 -22.43 4.17 12.36
#